data_AF-A0A4P8J2R4-F1
#
_entry.id   AF-A0A4P8J2R4-F1
#
_cell.length_a   1.000
_cell.length_b   1.000
_cell.length_c   1.000
_cell.angle_alpha   90.00
_cell.angle_beta   90.00
_cell.angle_gamma   90.00
#
_symmetry.space_group_name_H-M   'P 1'
#
loop_
_entity.id
_entity.type
_entity.pdbx_description
1 polymer ?
#
loop_
_entity_poly.entity_id
_entity_poly.type
_entity_poly.pdbx_seq_one_letter_code
_entity_poly.pdbx_strand_id
1 'polypeptide(L)'
;MRGWLDSHAPQVLVGPAGIVHFRLTRQLLGYRVISSPETGDKVTRAEPFAAQVNAGNVLMLRGDWDQSLIAELRTFPFGTHDDEVDALSRAFALLIERRPMRISDAALAAV
;
A
#
# COMPACT_ATOMS: atom_id res chain seq x y z
N MET A 1 -17.85 27.78 3.02
CA MET A 1 -16.72 26.85 3.23
C MET A 1 -17.27 25.47 3.55
N ARG A 2 -17.61 24.69 2.52
CA ARG A 2 -18.19 23.35 2.63
C ARG A 2 -17.85 22.63 1.32
N GLY A 3 -17.05 21.57 1.38
CA GLY A 3 -16.63 20.84 0.18
C GLY A 3 -15.29 20.15 0.32
N TRP A 4 -15.19 19.16 1.21
CA TRP A 4 -14.09 18.18 1.21
C TRP A 4 -14.56 16.76 1.60
N LEU A 5 -15.86 16.55 1.84
CA LEU A 5 -16.40 15.27 2.33
C LEU A 5 -17.02 14.37 1.24
N ASP A 6 -17.05 14.80 -0.03
CA ASP A 6 -17.74 14.05 -1.09
C ASP A 6 -16.80 13.36 -2.10
N SER A 7 -15.48 13.54 -1.99
CA SER A 7 -14.52 12.82 -2.84
C SER A 7 -14.21 11.45 -2.25
N HIS A 8 -15.14 10.50 -2.39
CA HIS A 8 -14.84 9.07 -2.24
C HIS A 8 -13.94 8.65 -3.41
N ALA A 9 -12.64 8.94 -3.29
CA ALA A 9 -11.64 8.31 -4.14
C ALA A 9 -11.83 6.79 -4.05
N PRO A 10 -11.71 6.04 -5.17
CA PRO A 10 -11.82 4.60 -5.12
C PRO A 10 -10.78 4.06 -4.13
N GLN A 11 -11.27 3.50 -3.03
CA GLN A 11 -10.46 2.88 -1.98
C GLN A 11 -9.73 1.70 -2.63
N VAL A 12 -8.45 1.84 -2.94
CA VAL A 12 -7.66 0.73 -3.47
C VAL A 12 -7.29 -0.14 -2.27
N LEU A 13 -8.02 -1.24 -2.10
CA LEU A 13 -7.67 -2.26 -1.11
C LEU A 13 -6.55 -3.12 -1.68
N VAL A 14 -5.42 -3.14 -0.98
CA VAL A 14 -4.25 -3.94 -1.33
C VAL A 14 -4.07 -5.03 -0.26
N GLY A 15 -3.98 -6.29 -0.67
CA GLY A 15 -3.79 -7.40 0.25
C GLY A 15 -3.20 -8.66 -0.40
N PRO A 16 -2.64 -9.59 0.41
CA PRO A 16 -2.01 -10.82 -0.07
C PRO A 16 -3.00 -11.76 -0.77
N ALA A 17 -2.63 -12.23 -1.97
CA ALA A 17 -3.44 -13.13 -2.79
C ALA A 17 -3.36 -14.62 -2.36
N GLY A 18 -3.42 -14.92 -1.06
CA GLY A 18 -3.53 -16.30 -0.56
C GLY A 18 -4.90 -16.92 -0.89
N ILE A 19 -4.98 -18.27 -0.86
CA ILE A 19 -6.18 -19.10 -1.20
C ILE A 19 -7.47 -18.65 -0.49
N VAL A 20 -7.36 -17.91 0.63
CA VAL A 20 -8.50 -17.42 1.43
C VAL A 20 -9.09 -16.10 0.92
N HIS A 21 -8.36 -15.28 0.14
CA HIS A 21 -8.80 -13.92 -0.21
C HIS A 21 -9.77 -13.84 -1.41
N PHE A 22 -9.76 -14.82 -2.31
CA PHE A 22 -10.64 -14.83 -3.51
C PHE A 22 -12.13 -14.79 -3.18
N ARG A 23 -12.51 -15.29 -1.99
CA ARG A 23 -13.90 -15.25 -1.51
C ARG A 23 -14.35 -13.84 -1.11
N LEU A 24 -13.44 -13.00 -0.61
CA LEU A 24 -13.70 -11.61 -0.22
C LEU A 24 -13.83 -10.70 -1.45
N THR A 25 -13.09 -10.96 -2.53
CA THR A 25 -13.20 -10.19 -3.78
C THR A 25 -14.63 -10.22 -4.35
N ARG A 26 -15.36 -11.33 -4.17
CA ARG A 26 -16.78 -11.44 -4.55
C ARG A 26 -17.72 -10.58 -3.70
N GLN A 27 -17.34 -10.23 -2.48
CA GLN A 27 -18.09 -9.36 -1.58
C GLN A 27 -17.76 -7.87 -1.80
N LEU A 28 -16.74 -7.56 -2.60
CA LEU A 28 -16.26 -6.20 -2.90
C LEU A 28 -16.73 -5.69 -4.28
N LEU A 29 -17.86 -6.19 -4.77
CA LEU A 29 -18.48 -5.72 -6.02
C LEU A 29 -18.73 -4.20 -5.94
N GLY A 30 -18.14 -3.45 -6.90
CA GLY A 30 -18.20 -1.98 -6.93
C GLY A 30 -16.91 -1.28 -6.48
N TYR A 31 -15.96 -2.01 -5.88
CA TYR A 31 -14.64 -1.47 -5.53
C TYR A 31 -13.57 -1.95 -6.51
N ARG A 32 -12.58 -1.06 -6.77
CA ARG A 32 -11.40 -1.43 -7.53
C ARG A 32 -10.45 -2.21 -6.62
N VAL A 33 -10.56 -3.55 -6.67
CA VAL A 33 -9.67 -4.45 -5.93
C VAL A 33 -8.47 -4.83 -6.79
N ILE A 34 -7.28 -4.73 -6.23
CA ILE A 34 -6.03 -5.18 -6.86
C ILE A 34 -5.41 -6.23 -5.94
N SER A 35 -5.27 -7.46 -6.45
CA SER A 35 -4.60 -8.55 -5.74
C SER A 35 -3.33 -8.95 -6.50
N SER A 36 -2.20 -8.98 -5.79
CA SER A 36 -0.93 -9.50 -6.29
C SER A 36 -0.51 -10.74 -5.48
N PRO A 37 0.01 -11.80 -6.15
CA PRO A 37 0.73 -12.83 -5.44
C PRO A 37 2.01 -12.24 -4.85
N GLU A 38 2.25 -12.49 -3.56
CA GLU A 38 3.53 -12.14 -2.95
C GLU A 38 4.50 -13.29 -3.14
N THR A 39 5.68 -12.97 -3.64
CA THR A 39 6.76 -13.95 -3.83
C THR A 39 8.02 -13.42 -3.13
N GLY A 40 8.77 -14.33 -2.52
CA GLY A 40 10.00 -14.00 -1.79
C GLY A 40 9.79 -13.80 -0.29
N ASP A 41 10.89 -13.52 0.40
CA ASP A 41 10.93 -13.32 1.84
C ASP A 41 10.35 -11.95 2.25
N LYS A 42 9.66 -11.90 3.40
CA LYS A 42 9.03 -10.68 3.92
C LYS A 42 10.06 -9.60 4.27
N VAL A 43 11.24 -10.00 4.78
CA VAL A 43 12.30 -9.05 5.14
C VAL A 43 12.82 -8.36 3.91
N THR A 44 13.15 -9.12 2.86
CA THR A 44 13.62 -8.55 1.59
C THR A 44 12.62 -7.58 0.96
N ARG A 45 11.30 -7.86 1.06
CA ARG A 45 10.27 -6.93 0.56
C ARG A 45 10.15 -5.65 1.39
N ALA A 46 10.44 -5.71 2.69
CA ALA A 46 10.38 -4.56 3.57
C ALA A 46 11.61 -3.63 3.46
N GLU A 47 12.74 -4.13 2.95
CA GLU A 47 14.00 -3.36 2.85
C GLU A 47 13.87 -1.98 2.18
N PRO A 48 13.20 -1.82 1.01
CA PRO A 48 13.10 -0.52 0.36
C PRO A 48 12.32 0.50 1.19
N PHE A 49 11.27 0.05 1.89
CA PHE A 49 10.49 0.90 2.79
C PHE A 49 11.30 1.26 4.04
N ALA A 50 11.96 0.29 4.66
CA ALA A 50 12.81 0.52 5.83
C ALA A 50 13.95 1.52 5.52
N ALA A 51 14.53 1.46 4.32
CA ALA A 51 15.52 2.44 3.88
C ALA A 51 14.97 3.88 3.86
N GLN A 52 13.73 4.08 3.40
CA GLN A 52 13.11 5.41 3.40
C GLN A 52 12.78 5.90 4.82
N VAL A 53 12.33 5.00 5.70
CA VAL A 53 12.09 5.32 7.12
C VAL A 53 13.40 5.77 7.78
N ASN A 54 14.47 5.00 7.61
CA ASN A 54 15.79 5.30 8.18
C ASN A 54 16.42 6.57 7.59
N ALA A 55 16.12 6.91 6.34
CA ALA A 55 16.54 8.16 5.72
C ALA A 55 15.72 9.39 6.17
N GLY A 56 14.63 9.20 6.91
CA GLY A 56 13.74 10.30 7.33
C GLY A 56 12.78 10.79 6.24
N ASN A 57 12.56 10.00 5.19
CA ASN A 57 11.67 10.35 4.07
C ASN A 57 10.21 9.94 4.30
N VAL A 58 9.91 9.30 5.43
CA VAL A 58 8.57 8.85 5.79
C VAL A 58 8.03 9.68 6.95
N LEU A 59 6.84 10.23 6.76
CA LEU A 59 6.09 10.93 7.80
C LEU A 59 4.83 10.15 8.12
N MET A 60 4.48 10.12 9.40
CA MET A 60 3.27 9.47 9.91
C MET A 60 2.28 10.52 10.39
N LEU A 61 1.01 10.38 10.00
CA LEU A 61 -0.08 11.18 10.55
C LEU A 61 -0.32 10.72 11.99
N ARG A 62 -0.43 11.68 12.92
CA ARG A 62 -0.69 11.35 14.33
C ARG A 62 -2.09 10.78 14.52
N GLY A 63 -2.18 9.64 15.18
CA GLY A 63 -3.42 9.01 15.58
C GLY A 63 -3.21 7.92 16.62
N ASP A 64 -4.30 7.21 16.95
CA ASP A 64 -4.28 6.16 17.97
C ASP A 64 -3.42 4.94 17.56
N TRP A 65 -3.11 4.81 16.27
CA TRP A 65 -2.26 3.77 15.68
C TRP A 65 -0.76 4.01 15.85
N ASP A 66 -0.34 5.20 16.29
CA ASP A 66 1.08 5.58 16.30
C ASP A 66 1.93 4.60 17.14
N GLN A 67 1.45 4.21 18.31
CA GLN A 67 2.21 3.37 19.25
C GLN A 67 2.30 1.92 18.79
N SER A 68 1.20 1.35 18.28
CA SER A 68 1.20 -0.03 17.78
C SER A 68 2.13 -0.14 16.57
N LEU A 69 2.03 0.82 15.65
CA LEU A 69 2.85 0.82 14.45
C LEU A 69 4.33 1.00 14.72
N ILE A 70 4.69 1.94 15.60
CA ILE A 70 6.09 2.13 16.01
C ILE A 70 6.62 0.88 16.73
N ALA A 71 5.82 0.23 17.56
CA ALA A 71 6.23 -0.99 18.25
C ALA A 71 6.49 -2.16 17.28
N GLU A 72 5.63 -2.33 16.28
CA GLU A 72 5.80 -3.36 15.25
C GLU A 72 7.04 -3.07 14.40
N LEU A 73 7.20 -1.83 13.90
CA LEU A 73 8.36 -1.41 13.11
C LEU A 73 9.70 -1.61 13.82
N ARG A 74 9.75 -1.45 15.15
CA ARG A 74 10.96 -1.66 15.95
C ARG A 74 11.30 -3.13 16.20
N THR A 75 10.30 -3.99 16.19
CA THR A 75 10.46 -5.40 16.56
C THR A 75 10.61 -6.29 15.34
N PHE A 76 10.17 -5.83 14.17
CA PHE A 76 10.36 -6.52 12.89
C PHE A 76 11.86 -6.76 12.61
N PRO A 77 12.27 -7.97 12.17
CA PRO A 77 11.45 -9.12 11.76
C PRO A 77 11.17 -10.15 12.87
N PHE A 78 11.52 -9.86 14.13
CA PHE A 78 11.44 -10.81 15.25
C PHE A 78 10.13 -10.72 16.04
N GLY A 79 9.23 -9.80 15.68
CA GLY A 79 7.94 -9.60 16.32
C GLY A 79 6.95 -10.73 16.07
N THR A 80 5.94 -10.84 16.92
CA THR A 80 4.82 -11.77 16.72
C THR A 80 3.88 -11.32 15.59
N HIS A 81 3.85 -10.03 15.30
CA HIS A 81 3.04 -9.42 14.25
C HIS A 81 3.95 -8.78 13.20
N ASP A 82 3.54 -8.91 11.94
CA ASP A 82 4.23 -8.34 10.77
C ASP A 82 3.26 -7.81 9.70
N ASP A 83 1.97 -7.71 10.03
CA ASP A 83 0.91 -7.37 9.09
C ASP A 83 0.95 -5.89 8.70
N GLU A 84 1.26 -4.99 9.64
CA GLU A 84 1.36 -3.56 9.36
C GLU A 84 2.61 -3.27 8.53
N VAL A 85 3.72 -3.97 8.81
CA VAL A 85 4.95 -3.87 8.01
C VAL A 85 4.78 -4.46 6.61
N ASP A 86 4.09 -5.60 6.45
CA ASP A 86 3.78 -6.18 5.12
C ASP A 86 2.84 -5.24 4.33
N ALA A 87 1.85 -4.64 4.97
CA ALA A 87 0.95 -3.68 4.33
C ALA A 87 1.70 -2.43 3.84
N LEU A 88 2.56 -1.84 4.68
CA LEU A 88 3.34 -0.65 4.34
C LEU A 88 4.37 -0.92 3.25
N SER A 89 5.12 -2.01 3.36
CA SER A 89 6.13 -2.39 2.35
C SER A 89 5.49 -2.64 0.99
N ARG A 90 4.32 -3.28 0.95
CA ARG A 90 3.56 -3.47 -0.29
C ARG A 90 3.00 -2.17 -0.85
N ALA A 91 2.41 -1.33 -0.01
CA ALA A 91 1.92 -0.02 -0.45
C ALA A 91 3.06 0.83 -1.04
N PHE A 92 4.23 0.79 -0.41
CA PHE A 92 5.43 1.46 -0.90
C PHE A 92 5.90 0.88 -2.24
N ALA A 93 5.93 -0.44 -2.40
CA ALA A 93 6.28 -1.09 -3.66
C ALA A 93 5.39 -0.63 -4.83
N LEU A 94 4.06 -0.56 -4.59
CA LEU A 94 3.11 -0.05 -5.59
C LEU A 94 3.29 1.43 -5.91
N LEU A 95 3.78 2.23 -4.95
CA LEU A 95 4.04 3.64 -5.13
C LEU A 95 5.28 3.89 -6.01
N ILE A 96 6.34 3.10 -5.81
CA ILE A 96 7.61 3.26 -6.54
C ILE A 96 7.63 2.50 -7.87
N GLU A 97 6.63 1.66 -8.14
CA GLU A 97 6.51 0.93 -9.38
C GLU A 97 6.38 1.90 -10.56
N ARG A 98 7.31 1.79 -11.53
CA ARG A 98 7.31 2.62 -12.73
C ARG A 98 6.10 2.30 -13.60
N ARG A 99 5.08 3.16 -13.55
CA ARG A 99 4.00 3.12 -14.53
C ARG A 99 4.48 3.73 -15.84
N PRO A 100 4.40 3.00 -16.97
CA PRO A 100 4.66 3.62 -18.26
C PRO A 100 3.67 4.75 -18.47
N MET A 101 4.18 5.93 -18.83
CA MET A 101 3.34 7.08 -19.13
C MET A 101 2.42 6.72 -20.31
N ARG A 102 1.12 6.64 -20.04
CA ARG A 102 0.11 6.46 -21.08
C ARG A 102 -0.32 7.83 -21.56
N ILE A 103 0.12 8.22 -22.74
CA ILE A 103 -0.35 9.42 -23.43
C ILE A 103 -1.69 9.06 -24.09
N SER A 104 -2.72 9.87 -23.89
CA SER A 104 -4.01 9.67 -24.55
C SER A 104 -3.94 10.11 -26.01
N ASP A 105 -4.72 9.47 -26.88
CA ASP A 105 -4.79 9.86 -28.30
C ASP A 105 -5.21 11.33 -28.47
N ALA A 106 -6.07 11.84 -27.56
CA ALA A 106 -6.44 13.25 -27.51
C ALA A 106 -5.25 14.19 -27.20
N ALA A 107 -4.30 13.75 -26.38
CA ALA A 107 -3.09 14.51 -26.09
C ALA A 107 -2.07 14.44 -27.24
N LEU A 108 -2.05 13.34 -28.00
CA LEU A 108 -1.22 13.19 -29.20
C LEU A 108 -1.76 14.01 -30.39
N ALA A 109 -3.08 14.14 -30.51
CA ALA A 109 -3.73 14.90 -31.58
C ALA A 109 -3.65 16.43 -31.41
N ALA A 110 -3.16 16.91 -30.25
CA ALA A 110 -3.04 18.32 -29.92
C ALA A 110 -1.64 18.92 -30.19
N VAL A 111 -0.74 18.14 -30.79
CA VAL A 111 0.63 18.53 -31.20
C VAL A 111 0.73 18.50 -32.71
#